data_AF-A0A953P7T0-F1
#
_entry.id   AF-A0A953P7T0-F1
#
_cell.length_a   1.000
_cell.length_b   1.000
_cell.length_c   1.000
_cell.angle_alpha   90.00
_cell.angle_beta   90.00
_cell.angle_gamma   90.00
#
_symmetry.space_group_name_H-M   'P 1'
#
loop_
_entity.id
_entity.type
_entity.pdbx_description
1 polymer ?
#
loop_
_entity_poly.entity_id
_entity_poly.type
_entity_poly.pdbx_seq_one_letter_code
_entity_poly.pdbx_strand_id
1 'polypeptide(L)'
;MSPMGTYPEETFLGSNVALGIAPDICFSIVRLQDEWENAGFSEVDALLPIEVPLFAALMLAVDDGKRYILPYPTHQSICLRAVSGHQLDAAAVDESRQWIRAYIKRHKLEGGLVDAIHRPPIGGGVEYDLIPSSDRDTHRNKILGLLQSADQVTLRGLSSLIKANMAWEHRELNEAACVFLWISLDAIHSLILQRLRKEGKVNPTSQDVSNYVAARYGVEFEESLFEYDYENRIRVLHPDNRFGAEARPQLEADDFYELRHLVIELFHFLITDTPTNPGPGPYEFKGHVFHQRPL
;
A
#
# COMPACT_ATOMS: atom_id res chain seq x y z
N MET A 1 10.53 -10.55 3.91
CA MET A 1 10.49 -9.18 3.38
C MET A 1 11.74 -8.92 2.54
N SER A 2 11.59 -8.32 1.38
CA SER A 2 12.71 -8.04 0.46
C SER A 2 13.46 -6.76 0.85
N PRO A 3 14.79 -6.70 0.70
CA PRO A 3 15.54 -5.45 0.83
C PRO A 3 15.18 -4.34 -0.17
N MET A 4 14.37 -4.65 -1.19
CA MET A 4 13.84 -3.65 -2.13
C MET A 4 12.78 -2.72 -1.51
N GLY A 5 12.28 -3.05 -0.32
CA GLY A 5 11.36 -2.19 0.41
C GLY A 5 12.08 -1.21 1.33
N THR A 6 11.33 -0.21 1.75
CA THR A 6 11.73 0.73 2.81
C THR A 6 10.97 0.39 4.09
N TYR A 7 11.68 0.29 5.22
CA TYR A 7 11.13 -0.21 6.49
C TYR A 7 11.39 0.76 7.66
N PRO A 8 10.59 0.72 8.74
CA PRO A 8 10.97 1.39 9.98
C PRO A 8 12.22 0.73 10.58
N GLU A 9 13.00 1.46 11.38
CA GLU A 9 14.11 0.91 12.16
C GLU A 9 13.64 0.06 13.36
N GLU A 10 12.40 0.27 13.81
CA GLU A 10 11.85 -0.39 14.99
C GLU A 10 10.88 -1.52 14.63
N THR A 11 10.84 -2.53 15.51
CA THR A 11 9.87 -3.63 15.41
C THR A 11 8.47 -3.10 15.69
N PHE A 12 7.52 -3.41 14.82
CA PHE A 12 6.13 -3.03 14.97
C PHE A 12 5.30 -4.21 15.50
N LEU A 13 4.58 -4.01 16.61
CA LEU A 13 3.83 -5.06 17.30
C LEU A 13 2.33 -4.78 17.27
N GLY A 14 1.54 -5.77 16.85
CA GLY A 14 0.09 -5.82 16.99
C GLY A 14 -0.34 -7.09 17.73
N SER A 15 -1.64 -7.23 18.00
CA SER A 15 -2.17 -8.37 18.76
C SER A 15 -2.01 -9.73 18.05
N ASN A 16 -2.18 -9.74 16.74
CA ASN A 16 -2.12 -10.95 15.89
C ASN A 16 -1.13 -10.83 14.73
N VAL A 17 -0.43 -9.70 14.64
CA VAL A 17 0.53 -9.41 13.58
C VAL A 17 1.75 -8.71 14.17
N ALA A 18 2.92 -8.91 13.58
CA ALA A 18 4.13 -8.19 13.94
C ALA A 18 5.02 -8.03 12.72
N LEU A 19 5.82 -6.97 12.71
CA LEU A 19 6.92 -6.78 11.77
C LEU A 19 8.22 -6.79 12.56
N GLY A 20 8.94 -7.91 12.50
CA GLY A 20 10.28 -8.03 13.05
C GLY A 20 11.29 -7.34 12.16
N ILE A 21 11.93 -6.30 12.71
CA ILE A 21 12.99 -5.54 12.02
C ILE A 21 14.34 -5.84 12.65
N ALA A 22 15.35 -6.01 11.80
CA ALA A 22 16.76 -5.97 12.14
C ALA A 22 17.59 -5.62 10.88
N PRO A 23 18.78 -5.03 11.03
CA PRO A 23 19.62 -4.66 9.87
C PRO A 23 19.96 -5.82 8.94
N ASP A 24 19.96 -7.06 9.43
CA ASP A 24 20.32 -8.25 8.67
C ASP A 24 19.11 -9.10 8.21
N ILE A 25 17.92 -8.86 8.78
CA ILE A 25 16.69 -9.56 8.42
C ILE A 25 15.42 -8.79 8.82
N CYS A 26 14.49 -8.65 7.88
CA CYS A 26 13.13 -8.16 8.11
C CYS A 26 12.09 -9.23 7.75
N PHE A 27 11.09 -9.44 8.62
CA PHE A 27 10.06 -10.47 8.44
C PHE A 27 8.73 -10.05 9.08
N SER A 28 7.61 -10.39 8.45
CA SER A 28 6.28 -10.32 9.05
C SER A 28 5.97 -11.62 9.81
N ILE A 29 5.19 -11.50 10.88
CA ILE A 29 4.54 -12.62 11.54
C ILE A 29 3.05 -12.32 11.55
N VAL A 30 2.25 -13.29 11.14
CA VAL A 30 0.79 -13.20 11.22
C VAL A 30 0.22 -14.46 11.84
N ARG A 31 -0.79 -14.30 12.68
CA ARG A 31 -1.55 -15.40 13.23
C ARG A 31 -2.70 -15.74 12.29
N LEU A 32 -2.59 -16.86 11.61
CA LEU A 32 -3.69 -17.39 10.81
C LEU A 32 -4.89 -17.68 11.72
N GLN A 33 -6.07 -17.18 11.34
CA GLN A 33 -7.33 -17.47 12.02
C GLN A 33 -8.21 -18.31 11.07
N ASP A 34 -9.05 -19.17 11.62
CA ASP A 34 -9.89 -20.12 10.85
C ASP A 34 -10.79 -19.42 9.80
N GLU A 35 -11.19 -18.18 10.08
CA GLU A 35 -12.01 -17.34 9.19
C GLU A 35 -11.34 -17.05 7.84
N TRP A 36 -10.00 -17.12 7.77
CA TRP A 36 -9.22 -16.85 6.56
C TRP A 36 -9.06 -18.06 5.64
N GLU A 37 -9.37 -19.28 6.11
CA GLU A 37 -9.43 -20.45 5.22
C GLU A 37 -10.51 -20.26 4.13
N ASN A 38 -11.50 -19.40 4.38
CA ASN A 38 -12.61 -19.10 3.47
C ASN A 38 -12.47 -17.75 2.73
N ALA A 39 -11.38 -17.00 2.93
CA ALA A 39 -11.21 -15.64 2.39
C ALA A 39 -10.85 -15.57 0.88
N GLY A 40 -10.97 -16.69 0.16
CA GLY A 40 -10.59 -16.82 -1.25
C GLY A 40 -9.14 -17.26 -1.41
N PHE A 41 -8.91 -18.09 -2.43
CA PHE A 41 -7.58 -18.60 -2.78
C PHE A 41 -7.12 -17.96 -4.09
N SER A 42 -5.87 -17.54 -4.14
CA SER A 42 -5.18 -17.13 -5.36
C SER A 42 -3.83 -17.83 -5.40
N GLU A 43 -3.59 -18.60 -6.46
CA GLU A 43 -2.29 -19.24 -6.69
C GLU A 43 -1.19 -18.22 -7.00
N VAL A 44 -1.58 -17.06 -7.54
CA VAL A 44 -0.67 -16.03 -8.05
C VAL A 44 -0.50 -14.84 -7.11
N ASP A 45 -1.21 -14.84 -5.97
CA ASP A 45 -1.09 -13.77 -4.97
C ASP A 45 -0.39 -14.31 -3.72
N ALA A 46 0.75 -13.70 -3.43
CA ALA A 46 1.60 -14.09 -2.31
C ALA A 46 1.25 -13.35 -1.01
N LEU A 47 0.52 -12.24 -1.10
CA LEU A 47 0.21 -11.41 0.06
C LEU A 47 -1.03 -11.95 0.75
N LEU A 48 -0.88 -12.40 2.00
CA LEU A 48 -2.03 -12.88 2.76
C LEU A 48 -2.95 -11.70 3.10
N PRO A 49 -4.29 -11.86 3.04
CA PRO A 49 -5.21 -10.79 3.40
C PRO A 49 -4.97 -10.21 4.81
N ILE A 50 -4.53 -11.03 5.77
CA ILE A 50 -4.20 -10.58 7.14
C ILE A 50 -2.90 -9.75 7.22
N GLU A 51 -2.02 -9.86 6.23
CA GLU A 51 -0.81 -9.02 6.13
C GLU A 51 -1.13 -7.64 5.56
N VAL A 52 -2.23 -7.49 4.81
CA VAL A 52 -2.61 -6.22 4.19
C VAL A 52 -2.80 -5.12 5.25
N PRO A 53 -3.58 -5.31 6.35
CA PRO A 53 -3.67 -4.34 7.43
C PRO A 53 -2.33 -3.94 8.05
N LEU A 54 -1.42 -4.91 8.23
CA LEU A 54 -0.08 -4.68 8.80
C LEU A 54 0.71 -3.70 7.93
N PHE A 55 0.80 -3.98 6.63
CA PHE A 55 1.59 -3.17 5.70
C PHE A 55 0.92 -1.84 5.38
N ALA A 56 -0.41 -1.83 5.24
CA ALA A 56 -1.17 -0.60 5.07
C ALA A 56 -1.00 0.35 6.26
N ALA A 57 -1.01 -0.14 7.50
CA ALA A 57 -0.79 0.71 8.67
C ALA A 57 0.56 1.42 8.66
N LEU A 58 1.60 0.80 8.07
CA LEU A 58 2.92 1.42 7.90
C LEU A 58 2.90 2.50 6.82
N MET A 59 2.25 2.23 5.68
CA MET A 59 2.19 3.14 4.54
C MET A 59 1.33 4.37 4.82
N LEU A 60 0.22 4.18 5.52
CA LEU A 60 -0.78 5.22 5.77
C LEU A 60 -0.45 6.08 6.99
N ALA A 61 0.49 5.70 7.85
CA ALA A 61 0.98 6.56 8.93
C ALA A 61 1.92 7.66 8.37
N VAL A 62 1.35 8.53 7.54
CA VAL A 62 2.04 9.63 6.85
C VAL A 62 2.28 10.80 7.81
N ASP A 63 3.48 11.36 7.74
CA ASP A 63 3.82 12.65 8.34
C ASP A 63 4.25 13.60 7.22
N ASP A 64 3.84 14.86 7.31
CA ASP A 64 4.21 15.89 6.34
C ASP A 64 5.75 16.02 6.21
N GLY A 65 6.22 16.15 4.97
CA GLY A 65 7.64 16.31 4.62
C GLY A 65 8.56 15.12 4.90
N LYS A 66 8.03 13.95 5.32
CA LYS A 66 8.86 12.77 5.60
C LYS A 66 8.72 11.67 4.54
N ARG A 67 9.74 10.84 4.41
CA ARG A 67 9.76 9.68 3.50
C ARG A 67 8.65 8.66 3.86
N TYR A 68 8.03 8.09 2.83
CA TYR A 68 7.10 6.97 2.95
C TYR A 68 7.80 5.69 3.36
N ILE A 69 7.09 4.85 4.12
CA ILE A 69 7.48 3.46 4.35
C ILE A 69 6.74 2.62 3.31
N LEU A 70 7.50 1.97 2.43
CA LEU A 70 6.99 1.20 1.30
C LEU A 70 7.43 -0.26 1.49
N PRO A 71 6.63 -1.07 2.19
CA PRO A 71 6.98 -2.45 2.49
C PRO A 71 6.99 -3.30 1.22
N TYR A 72 7.92 -4.24 1.14
CA TYR A 72 8.04 -5.19 0.03
C TYR A 72 7.88 -6.63 0.53
N PRO A 73 6.64 -7.11 0.74
CA PRO A 73 6.39 -8.50 1.10
C PRO A 73 6.80 -9.46 -0.01
N THR A 74 7.17 -10.67 0.37
CA THR A 74 7.69 -11.72 -0.52
C THR A 74 6.93 -13.01 -0.27
N HIS A 75 6.79 -13.85 -1.29
CA HIS A 75 6.08 -15.14 -1.18
C HIS A 75 6.74 -16.16 -0.23
N GLN A 76 8.03 -15.97 0.09
CA GLN A 76 8.75 -16.84 0.99
C GLN A 76 8.19 -16.74 2.41
N SER A 77 7.50 -17.80 2.83
CA SER A 77 6.87 -17.91 4.14
C SER A 77 7.09 -19.29 4.73
N ILE A 78 6.96 -19.37 6.06
CA ILE A 78 6.97 -20.61 6.82
C ILE A 78 5.73 -20.61 7.71
N CYS A 79 5.05 -21.75 7.79
CA CYS A 79 3.94 -21.92 8.71
C CYS A 79 4.41 -22.73 9.92
N LEU A 80 4.28 -22.13 11.11
CA LEU A 80 4.66 -22.76 12.38
C LEU A 80 3.41 -22.97 13.23
N ARG A 81 3.38 -24.09 13.97
CA ARG A 81 2.31 -24.34 14.95
C ARG A 81 2.64 -23.58 16.24
N ALA A 82 1.79 -22.64 16.61
CA ALA A 82 1.86 -21.98 17.90
C ALA A 82 1.12 -22.79 18.98
N VAL A 83 1.61 -22.74 20.22
CA VAL A 83 0.87 -23.26 21.38
C VAL A 83 -0.33 -22.36 21.63
N SER A 84 -1.49 -22.94 21.95
CA SER A 84 -2.69 -22.17 22.27
C SER A 84 -2.42 -21.18 23.42
N GLY A 85 -2.88 -19.94 23.26
CA GLY A 85 -2.67 -18.87 24.23
C GLY A 85 -1.30 -18.18 24.17
N HIS A 86 -0.37 -18.60 23.30
CA HIS A 86 0.87 -17.86 23.08
C HIS A 86 0.55 -16.44 22.60
N GLN A 87 1.21 -15.43 23.16
CA GLN A 87 1.04 -14.03 22.75
C GLN A 87 2.11 -13.66 21.73
N LEU A 88 1.75 -12.83 20.75
CA LEU A 88 2.72 -12.27 19.82
C LEU A 88 3.30 -11.00 20.44
N ASP A 89 4.35 -11.17 21.25
CA ASP A 89 5.05 -10.09 21.94
C ASP A 89 6.49 -9.91 21.42
N ALA A 90 7.24 -9.00 22.03
CA ALA A 90 8.63 -8.74 21.64
C ALA A 90 9.54 -9.97 21.79
N ALA A 91 9.28 -10.84 22.78
CA ALA A 91 10.07 -12.05 22.98
C ALA A 91 9.78 -13.09 21.89
N ALA A 92 8.52 -13.26 21.50
CA ALA A 92 8.11 -14.12 20.39
C ALA A 92 8.72 -13.66 19.05
N VAL A 93 8.78 -12.34 18.81
CA VAL A 93 9.45 -11.79 17.62
C VAL A 93 10.96 -12.06 17.67
N ASP A 94 11.62 -11.88 18.82
CA ASP A 94 13.06 -12.16 18.91
C ASP A 94 13.38 -13.65 18.77
N GLU A 95 12.58 -14.54 19.36
CA GLU A 95 12.70 -15.99 19.18
C GLU A 95 12.56 -16.36 17.69
N SER A 96 11.53 -15.82 17.02
CA SER A 96 11.32 -16.02 15.59
C SER A 96 12.49 -15.51 14.76
N ARG A 97 13.05 -14.34 15.11
CA ARG A 97 14.24 -13.78 14.48
C ARG A 97 15.42 -14.75 14.59
N GLN A 98 15.73 -15.21 15.80
CA GLN A 98 16.83 -16.14 16.04
C GLN A 98 16.65 -17.45 15.25
N TRP A 99 15.44 -18.00 15.23
CA TRP A 99 15.10 -19.19 14.48
C TRP A 99 15.32 -19.01 12.98
N ILE A 100 14.77 -17.93 12.39
CA ILE A 100 14.90 -17.66 10.95
C ILE A 100 16.36 -17.44 10.57
N ARG A 101 17.14 -16.73 11.40
CA ARG A 101 18.58 -16.56 11.18
C ARG A 101 19.32 -17.91 11.14
N ALA A 102 19.02 -18.81 12.08
CA ALA A 102 19.62 -20.14 12.11
C ALA A 102 19.19 -20.98 10.89
N TYR A 103 17.93 -20.88 10.51
CA TYR A 103 17.37 -21.55 9.34
C TYR A 103 18.10 -21.14 8.05
N ILE A 104 18.20 -19.83 7.78
CA ILE A 104 18.87 -19.26 6.61
C ILE A 104 20.34 -19.69 6.54
N LYS A 105 21.07 -19.60 7.66
CA LYS A 105 22.49 -20.00 7.72
C LYS A 105 22.68 -21.48 7.41
N ARG A 106 21.80 -22.34 7.92
CA ARG A 106 21.88 -23.80 7.74
C ARG A 106 21.49 -24.25 6.35
N HIS A 107 20.43 -23.66 5.78
CA HIS A 107 19.83 -24.12 4.53
C HIS A 107 20.30 -23.31 3.32
N LYS A 108 21.14 -22.27 3.54
CA LYS A 108 21.71 -21.39 2.51
C LYS A 108 20.71 -21.04 1.41
N LEU A 109 19.60 -20.35 1.75
CA LEU A 109 18.52 -19.92 0.84
C LEU A 109 18.78 -20.29 -0.64
N GLU A 110 18.52 -21.56 -1.00
CA GLU A 110 18.76 -22.12 -2.34
C GLU A 110 17.67 -21.68 -3.32
N GLY A 111 17.25 -20.41 -3.21
CA GLY A 111 16.29 -19.81 -4.12
C GLY A 111 16.89 -19.69 -5.52
N GLY A 112 16.03 -19.74 -6.53
CA GLY A 112 16.42 -19.54 -7.92
C GLY A 112 16.96 -18.13 -8.14
N LEU A 113 17.45 -17.84 -9.36
CA LEU A 113 17.92 -16.49 -9.72
C LEU A 113 16.88 -15.39 -9.42
N VAL A 114 15.58 -15.73 -9.51
CA VAL A 114 14.45 -14.82 -9.25
C VAL A 114 14.37 -14.42 -7.76
N ASP A 115 14.82 -15.28 -6.84
CA ASP A 115 14.79 -14.99 -5.40
C ASP A 115 16.02 -14.20 -4.93
N ALA A 116 17.07 -14.12 -5.76
CA ALA A 116 18.34 -13.54 -5.38
C ALA A 116 18.20 -12.05 -5.01
N ILE A 117 17.34 -11.32 -5.71
CA ILE A 117 17.06 -9.89 -5.46
C ILE A 117 16.30 -9.65 -4.14
N HIS A 118 15.60 -10.67 -3.64
CA HIS A 118 14.83 -10.61 -2.40
C HIS A 118 15.59 -11.12 -1.18
N ARG A 119 16.82 -11.62 -1.39
CA ARG A 119 17.61 -12.24 -0.34
C ARG A 119 17.95 -11.23 0.76
N PRO A 120 17.75 -11.54 2.05
CA PRO A 120 18.16 -10.66 3.14
C PRO A 120 19.68 -10.58 3.27
N PRO A 121 20.25 -9.54 3.92
CA PRO A 121 21.69 -9.41 4.17
C PRO A 121 22.31 -10.63 4.86
N ILE A 122 21.62 -11.26 5.82
CA ILE A 122 22.12 -12.48 6.48
C ILE A 122 22.29 -13.66 5.51
N GLY A 123 21.56 -13.66 4.38
CA GLY A 123 21.72 -14.60 3.30
C GLY A 123 22.77 -14.19 2.25
N GLY A 124 23.38 -13.00 2.38
CA GLY A 124 24.27 -12.41 1.38
C GLY A 124 23.57 -11.56 0.33
N GLY A 125 22.38 -11.02 0.64
CA GLY A 125 21.74 -9.97 -0.17
C GLY A 125 22.20 -8.56 0.22
N VAL A 126 21.47 -7.55 -0.27
CA VAL A 126 21.76 -6.14 -0.02
C VAL A 126 21.14 -5.64 1.28
N GLU A 127 21.70 -4.56 1.84
CA GLU A 127 21.20 -3.89 3.05
C GLU A 127 19.77 -3.38 2.90
N TYR A 128 19.03 -3.37 4.01
CA TYR A 128 17.69 -2.78 4.06
C TYR A 128 17.77 -1.24 4.10
N ASP A 129 16.86 -0.58 3.39
CA ASP A 129 16.59 0.86 3.58
C ASP A 129 15.72 1.04 4.82
N LEU A 130 16.37 1.32 5.96
CA LEU A 130 15.71 1.57 7.23
C LEU A 130 15.55 3.08 7.46
N ILE A 131 14.35 3.48 7.87
CA ILE A 131 14.02 4.86 8.24
C ILE A 131 13.80 4.93 9.76
N PRO A 132 14.38 5.91 10.45
CA PRO A 132 14.10 6.14 11.87
C PRO A 132 12.61 6.18 12.15
N SER A 133 12.18 5.34 13.09
CA SER A 133 10.84 5.48 13.67
C SER A 133 10.79 6.81 14.42
N SER A 134 10.12 7.81 13.86
CA SER A 134 9.64 8.93 14.67
C SER A 134 8.46 8.46 15.55
N ASP A 135 7.78 9.36 16.26
CA ASP A 135 6.60 9.11 17.13
C ASP A 135 5.36 8.48 16.43
N ARG A 136 5.55 7.84 15.26
CA ARG A 136 4.55 7.21 14.39
C ARG A 136 3.95 5.94 14.97
N ASP A 137 4.54 5.32 15.98
CA ASP A 137 4.06 4.03 16.51
C ASP A 137 2.64 4.11 17.06
N THR A 138 2.30 5.20 17.74
CA THR A 138 0.92 5.43 18.22
C THR A 138 -0.04 5.54 17.03
N HIS A 139 0.36 6.20 15.96
CA HIS A 139 -0.46 6.37 14.76
C HIS A 139 -0.63 5.06 13.99
N ARG A 140 0.46 4.32 13.76
CA ARG A 140 0.45 3.00 13.12
C ARG A 140 -0.44 2.02 13.86
N ASN A 141 -0.34 1.98 15.19
CA ASN A 141 -1.19 1.12 16.03
C ASN A 141 -2.67 1.48 15.92
N LYS A 142 -3.00 2.78 15.90
CA LYS A 142 -4.38 3.24 15.69
C LYS A 142 -4.91 2.80 14.32
N ILE A 143 -4.15 3.03 13.25
CA ILE A 143 -4.55 2.63 11.87
C ILE A 143 -4.69 1.11 11.78
N LEU A 144 -3.74 0.36 12.34
CA LEU A 144 -3.81 -1.10 12.37
C LEU A 144 -5.09 -1.58 13.05
N GLY A 145 -5.43 -1.02 14.22
CA GLY A 145 -6.66 -1.36 14.94
C GLY A 145 -7.93 -1.11 14.13
N LEU A 146 -7.97 -0.02 13.36
CA LEU A 146 -9.09 0.30 12.47
C LEU A 146 -9.17 -0.66 11.27
N LEU A 147 -8.03 -1.14 10.78
CA LEU A 147 -7.95 -2.03 9.63
C LEU A 147 -8.18 -3.51 9.96
N GLN A 148 -8.18 -3.90 11.24
CA GLN A 148 -8.44 -5.30 11.63
C GLN A 148 -9.82 -5.81 11.20
N SER A 149 -10.80 -4.91 11.05
CA SER A 149 -12.15 -5.23 10.56
C SER A 149 -12.43 -4.64 9.17
N ALA A 150 -11.40 -4.34 8.38
CA ALA A 150 -11.56 -3.78 7.05
C ALA A 150 -12.35 -4.73 6.14
N ASP A 151 -13.25 -4.17 5.33
CA ASP A 151 -14.00 -4.93 4.33
C ASP A 151 -13.12 -5.32 3.12
N GLN A 152 -13.65 -6.21 2.28
CA GLN A 152 -12.94 -6.74 1.11
C GLN A 152 -12.57 -5.68 0.06
N VAL A 153 -13.34 -4.60 -0.07
CA VAL A 153 -13.01 -3.50 -0.99
C VAL A 153 -11.82 -2.72 -0.45
N THR A 154 -11.83 -2.43 0.85
CA THR A 154 -10.71 -1.79 1.55
C THR A 154 -9.43 -2.64 1.43
N LEU A 155 -9.50 -3.93 1.75
CA LEU A 155 -8.36 -4.84 1.65
C LEU A 155 -7.83 -4.94 0.20
N ARG A 156 -8.72 -5.07 -0.79
CA ARG A 156 -8.31 -5.10 -2.20
C ARG A 156 -7.61 -3.81 -2.62
N GLY A 157 -8.17 -2.65 -2.26
CA GLY A 157 -7.58 -1.35 -2.58
C GLY A 157 -6.18 -1.17 -1.99
N LEU A 158 -6.02 -1.51 -0.71
CA LEU A 158 -4.72 -1.44 0.00
C LEU A 158 -3.72 -2.46 -0.54
N SER A 159 -4.16 -3.67 -0.86
CA SER A 159 -3.30 -4.68 -1.48
C SER A 159 -2.78 -4.23 -2.85
N SER A 160 -3.62 -3.56 -3.64
CA SER A 160 -3.21 -2.97 -4.92
C SER A 160 -2.23 -1.82 -4.71
N LEU A 161 -2.42 -0.98 -3.69
CA LEU A 161 -1.46 0.07 -3.35
C LEU A 161 -0.09 -0.51 -2.98
N ILE A 162 -0.05 -1.59 -2.20
CA ILE A 162 1.21 -2.30 -1.87
C ILE A 162 1.86 -2.82 -3.16
N LYS A 163 1.10 -3.49 -4.02
CA LYS A 163 1.60 -4.03 -5.31
C LYS A 163 2.08 -2.95 -6.26
N ALA A 164 1.42 -1.79 -6.31
CA ALA A 164 1.84 -0.65 -7.10
C ALA A 164 3.25 -0.20 -6.70
N ASN A 165 3.51 -0.09 -5.40
CA ASN A 165 4.84 0.28 -4.89
C ASN A 165 5.88 -0.79 -5.19
N MET A 166 5.54 -2.08 -5.02
CA MET A 166 6.44 -3.17 -5.38
C MET A 166 6.79 -3.17 -6.88
N ALA A 167 5.82 -2.95 -7.76
CA ALA A 167 6.02 -2.92 -9.20
C ALA A 167 6.90 -1.73 -9.62
N TRP A 168 6.75 -0.58 -8.98
CA TRP A 168 7.53 0.63 -9.28
C TRP A 168 9.04 0.50 -9.03
N GLU A 169 9.45 -0.44 -8.16
CA GLU A 169 10.87 -0.74 -7.95
C GLU A 169 11.52 -1.42 -9.18
N HIS A 170 10.73 -1.84 -10.17
CA HIS A 170 11.20 -2.45 -11.41
C HIS A 170 10.73 -1.61 -12.59
N ARG A 171 11.65 -0.90 -13.26
CA ARG A 171 11.32 0.05 -14.33
C ARG A 171 10.51 -0.58 -15.48
N GLU A 172 10.75 -1.86 -15.74
CA GLU A 172 10.04 -2.66 -16.74
C GLU A 172 8.55 -2.88 -16.41
N LEU A 173 8.16 -2.64 -15.15
CA LEU A 173 6.81 -2.84 -14.62
C LEU A 173 6.14 -1.51 -14.22
N ASN A 174 6.73 -0.36 -14.54
CA ASN A 174 6.17 0.95 -14.15
C ASN A 174 4.75 1.19 -14.68
N GLU A 175 4.43 0.77 -15.91
CA GLU A 175 3.06 0.86 -16.44
C GLU A 175 2.08 0.01 -15.61
N ALA A 176 2.49 -1.20 -15.20
CA ALA A 176 1.70 -2.07 -14.34
C ALA A 176 1.53 -1.48 -12.93
N ALA A 177 2.52 -0.73 -12.43
CA ALA A 177 2.41 -0.01 -11.17
C ALA A 177 1.28 1.03 -11.21
N CYS A 178 1.14 1.79 -12.30
CA CYS A 178 0.02 2.72 -12.49
C CYS A 178 -1.33 1.98 -12.55
N VAL A 179 -1.40 0.81 -13.22
CA VAL A 179 -2.63 -0.01 -13.22
C VAL A 179 -3.04 -0.40 -11.80
N PHE A 180 -2.09 -0.80 -10.94
CA PHE A 180 -2.39 -1.11 -9.55
C PHE A 180 -2.87 0.11 -8.76
N LEU A 181 -2.34 1.31 -9.02
CA LEU A 181 -2.85 2.54 -8.42
C LEU A 181 -4.29 2.85 -8.87
N TRP A 182 -4.66 2.64 -10.14
CA TRP A 182 -6.05 2.82 -10.59
C TRP A 182 -7.01 1.83 -9.92
N ILE A 183 -6.60 0.59 -9.69
CA ILE A 183 -7.41 -0.37 -8.92
C ILE A 183 -7.60 0.12 -7.49
N SER A 184 -6.55 0.71 -6.90
CA SER A 184 -6.58 1.30 -5.57
C SER A 184 -7.51 2.52 -5.49
N LEU A 185 -7.45 3.40 -6.50
CA LEU A 185 -8.33 4.55 -6.66
C LEU A 185 -9.80 4.15 -6.86
N ASP A 186 -10.07 3.11 -7.67
CA ASP A 186 -11.42 2.57 -7.86
C ASP A 186 -12.01 2.00 -6.55
N ALA A 187 -11.17 1.44 -5.68
CA ALA A 187 -11.58 1.01 -4.35
C ALA A 187 -11.96 2.21 -3.46
N ILE A 188 -11.16 3.28 -3.44
CA ILE A 188 -11.49 4.55 -2.75
C ILE A 188 -12.83 5.09 -3.24
N HIS A 189 -13.01 5.19 -4.56
CA HIS A 189 -14.25 5.65 -5.18
C HIS A 189 -15.44 4.82 -4.69
N SER A 190 -15.30 3.48 -4.72
CA SER A 190 -16.33 2.55 -4.27
C SER A 190 -16.69 2.72 -2.79
N LEU A 191 -15.70 2.92 -1.91
CA LEU A 191 -15.90 3.15 -0.48
C LEU A 191 -16.67 4.45 -0.23
N ILE A 192 -16.36 5.52 -0.95
CA ILE A 192 -17.09 6.79 -0.81
C ILE A 192 -18.51 6.67 -1.35
N LEU A 193 -18.73 6.01 -2.50
CA LEU A 193 -20.08 5.72 -2.99
C LEU A 193 -20.91 4.95 -1.95
N GLN A 194 -20.30 3.98 -1.26
CA GLN A 194 -20.97 3.26 -0.17
C GLN A 194 -21.31 4.18 1.02
N ARG A 195 -20.41 5.09 1.41
CA ARG A 195 -20.68 6.10 2.46
C ARG A 195 -21.83 7.02 2.06
N LEU A 196 -21.81 7.58 0.85
CA LEU A 196 -22.87 8.44 0.32
C LEU A 196 -24.23 7.74 0.27
N ARG A 197 -24.26 6.46 -0.11
CA ARG A 197 -25.50 5.65 -0.07
C ARG A 197 -26.01 5.47 1.37
N LYS A 198 -25.11 5.21 2.32
CA LYS A 198 -25.47 5.11 3.75
C LYS A 198 -25.98 6.44 4.32
N GLU A 199 -25.51 7.57 3.80
CA GLU A 199 -26.00 8.93 4.11
C GLU A 199 -27.34 9.26 3.41
N GLY A 200 -27.90 8.33 2.64
CA GLY A 200 -29.22 8.49 2.01
C GLY A 200 -29.17 9.03 0.58
N LYS A 201 -27.99 9.22 -0.02
CA LYS A 201 -27.89 9.64 -1.42
C LYS A 201 -28.25 8.49 -2.36
N VAL A 202 -29.29 8.69 -3.15
CA VAL A 202 -29.73 7.72 -4.17
C VAL A 202 -28.85 7.87 -5.41
N ASN A 203 -28.23 6.77 -5.86
CA ASN A 203 -27.36 6.70 -7.04
C ASN A 203 -26.26 7.78 -7.08
N PRO A 204 -25.34 7.81 -6.10
CA PRO A 204 -24.24 8.78 -6.12
C PRO A 204 -23.36 8.60 -7.36
N THR A 205 -22.86 9.72 -7.87
CA THR A 205 -22.04 9.86 -9.08
C THR A 205 -20.57 10.14 -8.74
N SER A 206 -19.67 10.08 -9.73
CA SER A 206 -18.26 10.46 -9.55
C SER A 206 -18.10 11.90 -9.08
N GLN A 207 -18.93 12.82 -9.57
CA GLN A 207 -18.92 14.21 -9.11
C GLN A 207 -19.31 14.32 -7.63
N ASP A 208 -20.24 13.48 -7.16
CA ASP A 208 -20.62 13.45 -5.74
C ASP A 208 -19.50 12.97 -4.85
N VAL A 209 -18.69 12.02 -5.34
CA VAL A 209 -17.48 11.56 -4.66
C VAL A 209 -16.45 12.68 -4.58
N SER A 210 -16.20 13.39 -5.69
CA SER A 210 -15.29 14.54 -5.73
C SER A 210 -15.73 15.65 -4.77
N ASN A 211 -17.02 16.00 -4.77
CA ASN A 211 -17.59 16.98 -3.85
C ASN A 211 -17.50 16.52 -2.38
N TYR A 212 -17.66 15.23 -2.12
CA TYR A 212 -17.48 14.67 -0.78
C TYR A 212 -16.04 14.89 -0.29
N VAL A 213 -15.03 14.56 -1.11
CA VAL A 213 -13.62 14.78 -0.75
C VAL A 213 -13.34 16.28 -0.58
N ALA A 214 -13.76 17.10 -1.55
CA ALA A 214 -13.59 18.56 -1.56
C ALA A 214 -14.04 19.20 -0.24
N ALA A 215 -15.26 18.85 0.20
CA ALA A 215 -15.84 19.40 1.42
C ALA A 215 -15.09 19.00 2.70
N ARG A 216 -14.39 17.86 2.74
CA ARG A 216 -13.63 17.43 3.93
C ARG A 216 -12.21 17.98 3.94
N TYR A 217 -11.61 18.18 2.78
CA TYR A 217 -10.29 18.81 2.64
C TYR A 217 -10.35 20.34 2.57
N GLY A 218 -11.54 20.93 2.41
CA GLY A 218 -11.71 22.38 2.29
C GLY A 218 -11.16 22.94 0.97
N VAL A 219 -11.21 22.13 -0.09
CA VAL A 219 -10.68 22.43 -1.43
C VAL A 219 -11.81 22.43 -2.45
N GLU A 220 -11.57 23.02 -3.62
CA GLU A 220 -12.44 22.88 -4.79
C GLU A 220 -11.67 22.16 -5.89
N PHE A 221 -12.34 21.23 -6.56
CA PHE A 221 -11.79 20.56 -7.74
C PHE A 221 -12.40 21.18 -8.99
N GLU A 222 -11.55 21.53 -9.97
CA GLU A 222 -12.01 22.03 -11.27
C GLU A 222 -12.72 20.94 -12.09
N GLU A 223 -12.24 19.69 -11.96
CA GLU A 223 -12.81 18.49 -12.58
C GLU A 223 -13.07 17.41 -11.53
N SER A 224 -13.77 16.33 -11.91
CA SER A 224 -13.92 15.20 -10.99
C SER A 224 -12.54 14.59 -10.70
N LEU A 225 -12.20 14.43 -9.41
CA LEU A 225 -10.94 13.86 -8.92
C LEU A 225 -10.61 12.51 -9.57
N PHE A 226 -11.64 11.74 -9.93
CA PHE A 226 -11.53 10.41 -10.52
C PHE A 226 -11.53 10.43 -12.06
N GLU A 227 -11.74 11.61 -12.67
CA GLU A 227 -11.68 11.80 -14.12
C GLU A 227 -10.33 12.35 -14.58
N TYR A 228 -9.60 13.07 -13.71
CA TYR A 228 -8.30 13.67 -14.03
C TYR A 228 -7.32 12.69 -14.71
N ASP A 229 -7.19 11.47 -14.18
CA ASP A 229 -6.27 10.45 -14.71
C ASP A 229 -6.96 9.37 -15.56
N TYR A 230 -8.25 9.59 -15.90
CA TYR A 230 -9.06 8.61 -16.61
C TYR A 230 -8.61 8.42 -18.07
N GLU A 231 -8.09 9.46 -18.70
CA GLU A 231 -7.56 9.35 -20.06
C GLU A 231 -6.35 8.42 -20.13
N ASN A 232 -5.39 8.60 -19.22
CA ASN A 232 -4.21 7.76 -19.08
C ASN A 232 -4.60 6.30 -18.86
N ARG A 233 -5.55 6.05 -17.95
CA ARG A 233 -6.11 4.72 -17.71
C ARG A 233 -6.67 4.09 -18.99
N ILE A 234 -7.45 4.84 -19.78
CA ILE A 234 -8.01 4.32 -21.04
C ILE A 234 -6.88 3.94 -22.00
N ARG A 235 -5.89 4.81 -22.18
CA ARG A 235 -4.78 4.58 -23.12
C ARG A 235 -3.97 3.34 -22.76
N VAL A 236 -3.78 3.09 -21.46
CA VAL A 236 -3.01 1.93 -20.98
C VAL A 236 -3.80 0.62 -21.09
N LEU A 237 -5.09 0.62 -20.76
CA LEU A 237 -5.89 -0.61 -20.71
C LEU A 237 -6.52 -0.98 -22.06
N HIS A 238 -6.67 -0.03 -22.97
CA HIS A 238 -7.39 -0.22 -24.23
C HIS A 238 -6.46 0.14 -25.41
N PRO A 239 -5.81 -0.86 -26.05
CA PRO A 239 -4.85 -0.62 -27.14
C PRO A 239 -5.42 0.10 -28.37
N ASP A 240 -6.72 -0.04 -28.61
CA ASP A 240 -7.48 0.71 -29.60
C ASP A 240 -8.63 1.42 -28.89
N ASN A 241 -8.58 2.74 -28.82
CA ASN A 241 -9.48 3.56 -28.03
C ASN A 241 -9.80 4.89 -28.72
N ARG A 242 -10.64 5.72 -28.09
CA ARG A 242 -11.12 6.99 -28.66
C ARG A 242 -10.03 8.04 -28.92
N PHE A 243 -8.84 7.87 -28.35
CA PHE A 243 -7.67 8.73 -28.54
C PHE A 243 -6.74 8.20 -29.64
N GLY A 244 -7.05 7.04 -30.22
CA GLY A 244 -6.26 6.36 -31.24
C GLY A 244 -5.51 5.14 -30.70
N ALA A 245 -4.97 4.34 -31.62
CA ALA A 245 -4.14 3.20 -31.28
C ALA A 245 -2.71 3.66 -30.94
N GLU A 246 -2.23 3.31 -29.75
CA GLU A 246 -0.89 3.63 -29.27
C GLU A 246 -0.11 2.34 -29.03
N ALA A 247 1.13 2.26 -29.54
CA ALA A 247 2.00 1.13 -29.27
C ALA A 247 2.56 1.15 -27.83
N ARG A 248 2.60 2.33 -27.21
CA ARG A 248 3.03 2.58 -25.83
C ARG A 248 2.23 3.77 -25.29
N PRO A 249 1.62 3.65 -24.11
CA PRO A 249 0.97 4.78 -23.49
C PRO A 249 2.00 5.85 -23.08
N GLN A 250 1.61 7.12 -23.17
CA GLN A 250 2.46 8.26 -22.83
C GLN A 250 2.38 8.58 -21.33
N LEU A 251 2.79 7.63 -20.49
CA LEU A 251 2.90 7.86 -19.04
C LEU A 251 4.22 8.54 -18.69
N GLU A 252 4.15 9.50 -17.78
CA GLU A 252 5.26 10.16 -17.15
C GLU A 252 5.46 9.63 -15.71
N ALA A 253 6.62 9.93 -15.12
CA ALA A 253 6.93 9.39 -13.79
C ALA A 253 6.13 10.07 -12.67
N ASP A 254 5.77 11.33 -12.88
CA ASP A 254 4.91 12.12 -12.01
C ASP A 254 3.50 11.54 -11.93
N ASP A 255 2.92 11.02 -13.03
CA ASP A 255 1.61 10.32 -13.02
C ASP A 255 1.54 9.30 -11.86
N PHE A 256 2.59 8.49 -11.69
CA PHE A 256 2.68 7.54 -10.59
C PHE A 256 2.86 8.21 -9.23
N TYR A 257 3.82 9.13 -9.10
CA TYR A 257 4.15 9.75 -7.81
C TYR A 257 2.99 10.56 -7.24
N GLU A 258 2.33 11.31 -8.11
CA GLU A 258 1.17 12.10 -7.82
C GLU A 258 -0.01 11.19 -7.42
N LEU A 259 -0.39 10.24 -8.27
CA LEU A 259 -1.50 9.34 -7.97
C LEU A 259 -1.25 8.51 -6.70
N ARG A 260 -0.01 8.05 -6.48
CA ARG A 260 0.37 7.33 -5.25
C ARG A 260 0.15 8.19 -4.01
N HIS A 261 0.60 9.44 -4.04
CA HIS A 261 0.42 10.38 -2.94
C HIS A 261 -1.08 10.55 -2.65
N LEU A 262 -1.87 10.87 -3.68
CA LEU A 262 -3.32 11.03 -3.56
C LEU A 262 -4.00 9.79 -2.95
N VAL A 263 -3.68 8.59 -3.45
CA VAL A 263 -4.28 7.34 -2.97
C VAL A 263 -3.93 7.08 -1.50
N ILE A 264 -2.69 7.30 -1.09
CA ILE A 264 -2.27 7.15 0.32
C ILE A 264 -3.07 8.10 1.22
N GLU A 265 -3.18 9.38 0.86
CA GLU A 265 -3.88 10.40 1.64
C GLU A 265 -5.39 10.09 1.74
N LEU A 266 -6.01 9.68 0.64
CA LEU A 266 -7.43 9.33 0.63
C LEU A 266 -7.72 8.07 1.45
N PHE A 267 -6.89 7.03 1.38
CA PHE A 267 -7.05 5.87 2.27
C PHE A 267 -6.86 6.26 3.73
N HIS A 268 -5.84 7.07 4.04
CA HIS A 268 -5.64 7.58 5.39
C HIS A 268 -6.92 8.22 5.92
N PHE A 269 -7.48 9.16 5.17
CA PHE A 269 -8.73 9.83 5.51
C PHE A 269 -9.90 8.86 5.65
N LEU A 270 -10.08 7.93 4.71
CA LEU A 270 -11.18 6.95 4.77
C LEU A 270 -11.07 5.97 5.94
N ILE A 271 -9.88 5.76 6.48
CA ILE A 271 -9.67 4.85 7.60
C ILE A 271 -9.77 5.59 8.93
N THR A 272 -9.21 6.80 9.02
CA THR A 272 -9.11 7.56 10.26
C THR A 272 -10.19 8.61 10.45
N ASP A 273 -11.00 8.87 9.41
CA ASP A 273 -11.93 9.99 9.25
C ASP A 273 -11.28 11.37 9.50
N THR A 274 -9.94 11.44 9.38
CA THR A 274 -9.16 12.65 9.58
C THR A 274 -8.45 12.98 8.28
N PRO A 275 -8.80 14.10 7.61
CA PRO A 275 -7.99 14.61 6.52
C PRO A 275 -6.59 14.90 7.05
N THR A 276 -5.58 14.38 6.36
CA THR A 276 -4.21 14.86 6.50
C THR A 276 -4.15 16.27 5.92
N ASN A 277 -3.24 17.10 6.44
CA ASN A 277 -2.97 18.40 5.86
C ASN A 277 -1.89 18.17 4.80
N PRO A 278 -2.22 18.07 3.50
CA PRO A 278 -1.17 17.99 2.51
C PRO A 278 -0.40 19.30 2.63
N GLY A 279 0.86 19.23 3.07
CA GLY A 279 1.81 20.28 2.73
C GLY A 279 1.84 20.48 1.20
N PRO A 280 2.59 21.44 0.67
CA PRO A 280 2.68 21.67 -0.76
C PRO A 280 3.37 20.47 -1.45
N GLY A 281 2.63 19.38 -1.65
CA GLY A 281 2.91 18.39 -2.66
C GLY A 281 2.63 18.98 -4.04
N PRO A 282 2.97 18.27 -5.13
CA PRO A 282 2.72 18.75 -6.49
C PRO A 282 1.22 19.02 -6.76
N TYR A 283 0.32 18.40 -6.00
CA TYR A 283 -1.04 18.90 -5.81
C TYR A 283 -1.03 20.09 -4.85
N GLU A 284 -0.51 21.23 -5.31
CA GLU A 284 -1.13 22.46 -4.87
C GLU A 284 -2.59 22.34 -5.32
N PHE A 285 -3.52 22.11 -4.38
CA PHE A 285 -4.96 22.30 -4.59
C PHE A 285 -5.25 23.80 -4.81
N LYS A 286 -4.50 24.43 -5.71
CA LYS A 286 -4.70 25.79 -6.17
C LYS A 286 -5.59 25.69 -7.39
N GLY A 287 -6.77 26.31 -7.29
CA GLY A 287 -7.60 26.65 -8.45
C GLY A 287 -6.82 27.56 -9.40
N HIS A 288 -6.01 26.95 -10.23
CA HIS A 288 -5.26 27.63 -11.27
C HIS A 288 -6.10 27.68 -12.53
N VAL A 289 -6.87 28.77 -12.63
CA VAL A 289 -7.39 29.32 -13.88
C VAL A 289 -6.28 29.29 -14.93
N PHE A 290 -6.32 28.31 -15.82
CA PHE A 290 -5.41 28.26 -16.95
C PHE A 290 -5.74 29.41 -17.90
N HIS A 291 -4.89 30.44 -17.89
CA HIS A 291 -4.71 31.26 -19.07
C HIS A 291 -4.14 30.37 -20.17
N GLN A 292 -4.96 30.15 -21.20
CA GLN A 292 -4.58 29.63 -22.50
C GLN A 292 -3.21 30.18 -22.92
N ARG A 293 -2.24 29.30 -23.18
CA ARG A 293 -1.09 29.68 -23.99
C ARG A 293 -1.42 29.36 -25.45
N PRO A 294 -1.19 30.31 -26.37
CA PRO A 294 -1.40 30.10 -27.79
C PRO A 294 -0.32 29.18 -28.37
N LEU A 295 -0.72 28.51 -29.46
CA LEU A 295 -0.02 27.55 -30.32
C LEU A 295 1.51 27.67 -30.39
#